data_AF-A0A2S9XKL3-F1
#
_entry.id   AF-A0A2S9XKL3-F1
#
_cell.length_a   1.000
_cell.length_b   1.000
_cell.length_c   1.000
_cell.angle_alpha   90.00
_cell.angle_beta   90.00
_cell.angle_gamma   90.00
#
_symmetry.space_group_name_H-M   'P 1'
#
loop_
_entity.id
_entity.type
_entity.pdbx_description
1 polymer ?
#
loop_
_entity_poly.entity_id
_entity_poly.type
_entity_poly.pdbx_seq_one_letter_code
_entity_poly.pdbx_strand_id
1 'polypeptide(L)'
;MKKFRTLIALAALAPMLAACAPAPEDVCQHVVDLMKKELGEQVDAMPEDEITKIKDNCVKEAEKEKEMKGALEYKKQAKCVMAAESLDDLKTCEEDEKK
;
A
#
# COMPACT_ATOMS: atom_id res chain seq x y z
N MET A 1 -21.09 -43.81 10.89
CA MET A 1 -20.68 -42.66 11.73
C MET A 1 -19.25 -42.88 12.25
N LYS A 2 -18.22 -42.36 11.57
CA LYS A 2 -16.84 -42.41 12.08
C LYS A 2 -15.99 -41.28 11.47
N LYS A 3 -15.77 -40.25 12.32
CA LYS A 3 -14.53 -39.48 12.45
C LYS A 3 -14.16 -38.49 11.33
N PHE A 4 -14.94 -37.41 11.22
CA PHE A 4 -14.44 -36.11 10.76
C PHE A 4 -13.52 -35.51 11.84
N ARG A 5 -12.25 -35.92 11.88
CA ARG A 5 -11.31 -35.46 12.92
C ARG A 5 -9.92 -35.15 12.34
N THR A 6 -9.82 -34.39 11.25
CA THR A 6 -8.49 -33.88 10.82
C THR A 6 -8.57 -32.65 9.90
N LEU A 7 -9.19 -31.55 10.34
CA LEU A 7 -9.11 -30.27 9.61
C LEU A 7 -9.12 -29.05 10.55
N ILE A 8 -8.28 -29.04 11.60
CA ILE A 8 -8.08 -27.83 12.41
C ILE A 8 -6.60 -27.78 12.83
N ALA A 9 -5.71 -27.34 11.95
CA ALA A 9 -4.31 -27.07 12.33
C ALA A 9 -3.61 -26.05 11.41
N LEU A 10 -4.35 -25.14 10.75
CA LEU A 10 -3.76 -24.13 9.84
C LEU A 10 -4.25 -22.69 10.10
N ALA A 11 -4.97 -22.45 11.20
CA ALA A 11 -5.49 -21.12 11.54
C ALA A 11 -4.60 -20.33 12.52
N ALA A 12 -3.54 -20.94 13.07
CA ALA A 12 -2.73 -20.33 14.13
C ALA A 12 -1.64 -19.34 13.65
N LEU A 13 -1.45 -19.19 12.33
CA LEU A 13 -0.47 -18.25 11.76
C LEU A 13 -1.07 -16.92 11.27
N ALA A 14 -2.40 -16.80 11.28
CA ALA A 14 -3.10 -15.58 10.88
C ALA A 14 -2.69 -14.30 11.66
N PRO A 15 -2.32 -14.33 12.97
CA PRO A 15 -2.04 -13.10 13.69
C PRO A 15 -0.74 -12.39 13.27
N MET A 16 0.21 -13.10 12.64
CA MET A 16 1.51 -12.51 12.29
C MET A 16 1.46 -11.60 11.05
N LEU A 17 0.42 -11.69 10.23
CA LEU A 17 0.28 -10.86 9.02
C LEU A 17 -0.21 -9.43 9.33
N ALA A 18 -0.87 -9.21 10.47
CA ALA A 18 -1.32 -7.88 10.89
C ALA A 18 -0.16 -6.96 11.35
N ALA A 19 1.01 -7.55 11.63
CA ALA A 19 2.19 -6.85 12.12
C ALA A 19 3.04 -6.21 11.01
N CYS A 20 2.93 -6.66 9.76
CA CYS A 20 3.71 -6.11 8.65
C CYS A 20 3.17 -4.74 8.20
N ALA A 21 4.06 -3.80 7.94
CA ALA A 21 3.75 -2.61 7.16
C ALA A 21 3.73 -2.98 5.67
N PRO A 22 2.86 -2.37 4.85
CA PRO A 22 2.97 -2.48 3.40
C PRO A 22 4.39 -2.11 2.95
N ALA A 23 4.90 -2.81 1.94
CA ALA A 23 6.19 -2.44 1.36
C ALA A 23 6.03 -1.14 0.55
N PRO A 24 7.03 -0.25 0.53
CA PRO A 24 7.00 0.96 -0.29
C PRO A 24 6.64 0.70 -1.76
N GLU A 25 7.11 -0.41 -2.32
CA GLU A 25 6.83 -0.83 -3.69
C GLU A 25 5.34 -1.09 -3.91
N ASP A 26 4.68 -1.76 -2.96
CA ASP A 26 3.25 -2.06 -3.04
C ASP A 26 2.41 -0.79 -2.93
N VAL A 27 2.79 0.12 -2.02
CA VAL A 27 2.16 1.43 -1.83
C VAL A 27 2.24 2.25 -3.11
N CYS A 28 3.44 2.36 -3.68
CA CYS A 28 3.66 3.14 -4.90
C CYS A 28 2.98 2.52 -6.12
N GLN A 29 2.95 1.19 -6.21
CA GLN A 29 2.20 0.52 -7.26
C GLN A 29 0.71 0.82 -7.15
N HIS A 30 0.13 0.76 -5.94
CA HIS A 30 -1.28 1.07 -5.71
C HIS A 30 -1.63 2.50 -6.12
N VAL A 31 -0.76 3.48 -5.82
CA VAL A 31 -0.96 4.87 -6.26
C VAL A 31 -0.95 4.99 -7.78
N VAL A 32 -0.02 4.32 -8.48
CA VAL A 32 0.00 4.31 -9.95
C VAL A 32 -1.27 3.65 -10.51
N ASP A 33 -1.76 2.59 -9.87
CA ASP A 33 -2.98 1.91 -10.31
C ASP A 33 -4.22 2.79 -10.11
N LEU A 34 -4.28 3.57 -9.02
CA LEU A 34 -5.31 4.59 -8.83
C LEU A 34 -5.22 5.70 -9.88
N MET A 35 -4.02 6.17 -10.20
CA MET A 35 -3.81 7.15 -11.28
C MET A 35 -4.31 6.60 -12.62
N LYS A 36 -3.98 5.35 -12.96
CA LYS A 36 -4.47 4.69 -14.19
C LYS A 36 -6.00 4.57 -14.18
N LYS A 37 -6.57 4.16 -13.05
CA LYS A 37 -8.02 3.99 -12.89
C LYS A 37 -8.78 5.31 -13.13
N GLU A 38 -8.28 6.43 -12.63
CA GLU A 38 -9.00 7.71 -12.68
C GLU A 38 -8.65 8.57 -13.89
N LEU A 39 -7.37 8.60 -14.27
CA LEU A 39 -6.88 9.46 -15.36
C LEU A 39 -6.85 8.74 -16.71
N GLY A 40 -6.96 7.40 -16.71
CA GLY A 40 -7.14 6.56 -17.90
C GLY A 40 -6.08 6.82 -18.96
N GLU A 41 -6.56 7.23 -20.15
CA GLU A 41 -5.73 7.48 -21.34
C GLU A 41 -4.57 8.44 -21.11
N GLN A 42 -4.65 9.35 -20.13
CA GLN A 42 -3.53 10.25 -19.82
C GLN A 42 -2.32 9.50 -19.25
N VAL A 43 -2.56 8.45 -18.46
CA VAL A 43 -1.50 7.63 -17.87
C VAL A 43 -1.03 6.57 -18.85
N ASP A 44 -1.93 6.03 -19.66
CA ASP A 44 -1.58 5.07 -20.71
C ASP A 44 -0.79 5.71 -21.86
N ALA A 45 -0.96 7.02 -22.08
CA ALA A 45 -0.16 7.78 -23.05
C ALA A 45 1.24 8.14 -22.53
N MET A 46 1.53 7.98 -21.23
CA MET A 46 2.86 8.19 -20.70
C MET A 46 3.80 7.05 -21.10
N PRO A 47 5.05 7.37 -21.49
CA PRO A 47 6.08 6.35 -21.71
C PRO A 47 6.26 5.43 -20.48
N GLU A 48 6.45 4.14 -20.71
CA GLU A 48 6.63 3.16 -19.60
C GLU A 48 7.84 3.48 -18.71
N ASP A 49 8.89 4.09 -19.27
CA ASP A 49 10.06 4.54 -18.52
C ASP A 49 9.71 5.73 -17.60
N GLU A 50 8.77 6.57 -17.99
CA GLU A 50 8.28 7.66 -17.16
C GLU A 50 7.45 7.13 -15.98
N ILE A 51 6.53 6.18 -16.23
CA ILE A 51 5.78 5.48 -15.17
C ILE A 51 6.72 4.78 -14.20
N THR A 52 7.74 4.10 -14.72
CA THR A 52 8.74 3.41 -13.91
C THR A 52 9.52 4.40 -13.05
N LYS A 53 9.94 5.53 -13.61
CA LYS A 53 10.63 6.59 -12.89
C LYS A 53 9.77 7.24 -11.80
N ILE A 54 8.48 7.42 -12.05
CA ILE A 54 7.52 7.91 -11.06
C ILE A 54 7.44 6.92 -9.89
N LYS A 55 7.30 5.63 -10.18
CA LYS A 55 7.26 4.58 -9.15
C LYS A 55 8.56 4.53 -8.34
N ASP A 56 9.72 4.55 -9.00
CA ASP A 56 11.02 4.49 -8.33
C ASP A 56 11.27 5.70 -7.42
N ASN A 57 10.83 6.89 -7.86
CA ASN A 57 10.90 8.10 -7.03
C ASN A 57 9.94 8.01 -5.84
N CYS A 58 8.73 7.50 -6.05
CA CYS A 58 7.78 7.25 -4.96
C CYS A 58 8.38 6.30 -3.90
N VAL A 59 9.01 5.20 -4.33
CA VAL A 59 9.62 4.22 -3.41
C VAL A 59 10.72 4.89 -2.57
N LYS A 60 11.60 5.67 -3.20
CA LYS A 60 12.66 6.39 -2.50
C LYS A 60 12.13 7.38 -1.46
N GLU A 61 11.10 8.15 -1.82
CA GLU A 61 10.50 9.10 -0.87
C GLU A 61 9.76 8.37 0.26
N ALA A 62 9.06 7.27 -0.04
CA ALA A 62 8.41 6.44 0.97
C ALA A 62 9.41 5.79 1.94
N GLU A 63 10.57 5.33 1.45
CA GLU A 63 11.67 4.84 2.29
C GLU A 63 12.22 5.94 3.19
N LYS A 64 12.49 7.12 2.64
CA LYS A 64 12.97 8.28 3.38
C LYS A 64 11.95 8.75 4.42
N GLU A 65 10.67 8.75 4.09
CA GLU A 65 9.58 9.09 4.99
C GLU A 65 9.48 8.10 6.15
N LYS A 66 9.62 6.80 5.86
CA LYS A 66 9.71 5.74 6.87
C LYS A 66 10.90 5.94 7.81
N GLU A 67 12.05 6.36 7.29
CA GLU A 67 13.22 6.69 8.11
C GLU A 67 12.97 7.91 9.01
N MET A 68 12.31 8.95 8.49
CA MET A 68 12.07 10.21 9.22
C MET A 68 10.96 10.09 10.27
N LYS A 69 9.82 9.49 9.93
CA LYS A 69 8.64 9.37 10.81
C LYS A 69 8.68 8.11 11.68
N GLY A 70 9.51 7.14 11.31
CA GLY A 70 9.60 5.84 11.95
C GLY A 70 8.57 4.84 11.43
N ALA A 71 8.87 3.56 11.66
CA ALA A 71 8.13 2.45 11.07
C ALA A 71 6.64 2.37 11.47
N LEU A 72 6.27 2.92 12.64
CA LEU A 72 4.88 2.87 13.11
C LEU A 72 3.97 3.87 12.38
N GLU A 73 4.41 5.12 12.26
CA GLU A 73 3.64 6.17 11.59
C GLU A 73 3.57 5.88 10.08
N TYR A 74 4.70 5.52 9.47
CA TYR A 74 4.71 5.03 8.09
C TYR A 74 3.74 3.87 7.87
N LYS A 75 3.67 2.92 8.81
CA LYS A 75 2.72 1.80 8.69
C LYS A 75 1.27 2.26 8.72
N LYS A 76 0.90 3.28 9.49
CA LYS A 76 -0.46 3.82 9.51
C LYS A 76 -0.78 4.51 8.19
N GLN A 77 0.11 5.39 7.74
CA GLN A 77 -0.03 6.10 6.47
C GLN A 77 -0.10 5.13 5.29
N ALA A 78 0.84 4.18 5.19
CA ALA A 78 0.86 3.17 4.14
C ALA A 78 -0.42 2.33 4.14
N LYS A 79 -0.95 1.96 5.32
CA LYS A 79 -2.24 1.25 5.40
C LYS A 79 -3.42 2.10 4.94
N CYS A 80 -3.42 3.39 5.24
CA CYS A 80 -4.44 4.30 4.73
C CYS A 80 -4.38 4.39 3.21
N VAL A 81 -3.18 4.62 2.65
CA VAL A 81 -2.96 4.69 1.20
C VAL A 81 -3.41 3.39 0.51
N MET A 82 -3.06 2.23 1.05
CA MET A 82 -3.50 0.93 0.51
C MET A 82 -5.01 0.69 0.61
N ALA A 83 -5.71 1.40 1.49
CA ALA A 83 -7.17 1.33 1.63
C ALA A 83 -7.91 2.38 0.79
N ALA A 84 -7.19 3.38 0.23
CA ALA A 84 -7.77 4.41 -0.62
C ALA A 84 -8.28 3.80 -1.93
N GLU A 85 -9.49 4.19 -2.33
CA GLU A 85 -10.12 3.72 -3.57
C GLU A 85 -10.10 4.79 -4.67
N SER A 86 -9.69 6.01 -4.30
CA SER A 86 -9.58 7.17 -5.17
C SER A 86 -8.36 8.06 -4.87
N LEU A 87 -7.98 8.93 -5.81
CA LEU A 87 -6.92 9.94 -5.60
C LEU A 87 -7.32 11.00 -4.57
N ASP A 88 -8.62 11.23 -4.35
CA ASP A 88 -9.09 12.13 -3.29
C ASP A 88 -8.97 11.48 -1.90
N ASP A 89 -9.22 10.17 -1.77
CA ASP A 89 -9.02 9.45 -0.52
C ASP A 89 -7.55 9.49 -0.08
N LEU A 90 -6.61 9.41 -1.04
CA LEU A 90 -5.17 9.52 -0.75
C LEU A 90 -4.81 10.81 0.00
N LYS A 91 -5.47 11.94 -0.32
CA LYS A 91 -5.20 13.23 0.32
C LYS A 91 -5.53 13.21 1.82
N THR A 92 -6.54 12.45 2.21
CA THR A 92 -6.94 12.34 3.61
C THR A 92 -5.93 11.53 4.44
N CYS A 93 -5.16 10.65 3.81
CA CYS A 93 -4.15 9.82 4.47
C CYS A 93 -2.94 10.60 4.98
N GLU A 94 -2.68 11.79 4.43
CA GLU A 94 -1.64 12.70 4.92
C GLU A 94 -2.13 13.60 6.07
N GLU A 95 -3.45 13.81 6.17
CA GLU A 95 -4.06 14.70 7.17
C GLU A 95 -4.34 14.00 8.51
N ASP A 96 -4.56 12.68 8.50
CA ASP A 96 -4.80 11.89 9.71
C ASP A 96 -3.57 11.78 10.65
N GLU A 97 -2.39 12.23 10.21
CA GLU A 97 -1.21 12.37 11.09
C GLU A 97 -1.22 13.64 11.97
N LYS A 98 -2.22 14.53 11.82
CA LYS A 98 -2.32 15.80 12.57
C LYS A 98 -3.38 15.85 13.67
N LYS A 99 -4.02 14.73 14.05
CA LYS A 99 -4.99 14.68 15.15
C LYS A 99 -4.52 13.88 16.36
#